data_AF-A0AAW6ZZL1-F1
#
_entry.id   AF-A0AAW6ZZL1-F1
#
_cell.length_a   1.000
_cell.length_b   1.000
_cell.length_c   1.000
_cell.angle_alpha   90.00
_cell.angle_beta   90.00
_cell.angle_gamma   90.00
#
_symmetry.space_group_name_H-M   'P 1'
#
loop_
_entity.id
_entity.type
_entity.pdbx_description
1 polymer ?
#
loop_
_entity_poly.entity_id
_entity_poly.type
_entity_poly.pdbx_seq_one_letter_code
_entity_poly.pdbx_strand_id
1 'polypeptide(L)' 'MKMMKLRYRIGMSDQWTEVVVSMFVAQSLAKEYLGYGWQAEVLSV' A
#
# COMPACT_ATOMS: atom_id res chain seq x y z
N MET A 1 7.12 16.87 5.07
CA MET A 1 7.08 15.42 4.78
C MET A 1 5.72 15.11 4.15
N LYS A 2 5.65 14.54 2.93
CA LYS A 2 4.38 14.32 2.22
C LYS A 2 3.76 12.98 2.64
N MET A 3 2.51 13.01 3.07
CA MET A 3 1.72 11.81 3.41
C MET A 3 1.07 11.26 2.14
N MET A 4 0.93 9.94 2.08
CA MET A 4 0.27 9.19 1.01
C MET A 4 -0.62 8.11 1.62
N LYS A 5 -1.68 7.76 0.90
CA LYS A 5 -2.51 6.61 1.24
C LYS A 5 -1.93 5.38 0.56
N LEU A 6 -1.59 4.36 1.35
CA LEU A 6 -1.25 3.03 0.86
C LEU A 6 -2.50 2.16 1.03
N ARG A 7 -2.97 1.60 -0.08
CA ARG A 7 -4.11 0.68 -0.12
C ARG A 7 -3.61 -0.69 -0.55
N TYR A 8 -3.92 -1.74 0.20
CA TYR A 8 -3.46 -3.10 -0.13
C TYR A 8 -4.49 -4.19 0.20
N ARG A 9 -4.37 -5.35 -0.46
CA ARG A 9 -5.14 -6.56 -0.15
C ARG A 9 -4.29 -7.82 -0.31
N ILE A 10 -4.60 -8.80 0.53
CA ILE A 10 -3.88 -10.07 0.63
C ILE A 10 -4.63 -11.13 -0.20
N GLY A 11 -3.95 -11.71 -1.20
CA GLY A 11 -4.52 -12.79 -2.02
C GLY A 11 -5.83 -12.40 -2.72
N MET A 12 -6.84 -13.28 -2.63
CA MET A 12 -8.19 -13.06 -3.19
C MET A 12 -9.16 -12.41 -2.20
N SER A 13 -8.66 -11.76 -1.13
CA SER A 13 -9.54 -11.00 -0.25
C SER A 13 -10.23 -9.88 -1.02
N ASP A 14 -11.55 -9.76 -0.86
CA ASP A 14 -12.31 -8.64 -1.39
C ASP A 14 -12.14 -7.35 -0.56
N GLN A 15 -11.55 -7.47 0.63
CA GLN A 15 -11.33 -6.35 1.52
C GLN A 15 -9.98 -5.68 1.26
N TRP A 16 -10.05 -4.36 1.07
CA TRP A 16 -8.89 -3.49 0.98
C TRP A 16 -8.60 -2.84 2.33
N THR A 17 -7.36 -2.90 2.76
CA THR A 17 -6.86 -2.16 3.91
C THR A 17 -6.23 -0.85 3.42
N GLU A 18 -6.55 0.26 4.08
CA GLU A 18 -5.99 1.58 3.77
C GLU A 18 -5.25 2.14 4.97
N VAL A 19 -4.03 2.64 4.75
CA VAL A 19 -3.22 3.31 5.77
C VAL A 19 -2.62 4.60 5.23
N VAL A 20 -2.54 5.64 6.05
CA VAL A 20 -1.91 6.92 5.70
C VAL A 20 -0.51 6.96 6.30
N VAL A 21 0.51 6.93 5.44
CA VAL A 21 1.91 6.87 5.84
C VAL A 21 2.72 7.89 5.03
N SER A 22 4.00 8.07 5.37
CA SER A 22 4.86 8.92 4.56
C SER A 22 5.06 8.35 3.15
N MET A 23 5.32 9.21 2.17
CA MET A 23 5.59 8.78 0.78
C MET A 23 6.69 7.71 0.68
N PHE A 24 7.77 7.86 1.45
CA PHE A 24 8.87 6.90 1.47
C PHE A 24 8.40 5.51 1.97
N VAL A 25 7.64 5.49 3.06
CA VAL A 25 7.10 4.25 3.63
C VAL A 25 6.09 3.61 2.68
N ALA A 26 5.19 4.39 2.08
CA ALA A 26 4.20 3.89 1.13
C ALA A 26 4.86 3.18 -0.07
N GLN A 27 5.89 3.79 -0.65
CA GLN A 27 6.63 3.21 -1.78
C GLN A 27 7.40 1.95 -1.40
N SER A 28 8.06 1.94 -0.23
CA SER A 28 8.79 0.78 0.26
C SER A 28 7.85 -0.42 0.48
N LEU A 29 6.74 -0.20 1.19
CA LEU A 29 5.77 -1.25 1.50
C LEU A 29 5.04 -1.76 0.25
N ALA A 30 4.68 -0.87 -0.68
CA ALA A 30 4.06 -1.30 -1.93
C ALA A 30 4.96 -2.27 -2.72
N LYS A 31 6.27 -2.00 -2.80
CA LYS A 31 7.24 -2.89 -3.44
C LYS A 31 7.36 -4.23 -2.71
N GLU A 32 7.42 -4.20 -1.39
CA GLU A 32 7.50 -5.39 -0.55
C GLU A 32 6.25 -6.27 -0.70
N TYR A 33 5.06 -5.66 -0.68
CA TYR A 33 3.77 -6.37 -0.80
C TYR A 33 3.58 -7.03 -2.16
N LEU A 34 4.04 -6.39 -3.24
CA LEU A 34 4.08 -7.02 -4.55
C LEU A 34 4.97 -8.28 -4.56
N GLY A 35 6.08 -8.26 -3.80
CA GLY A 35 6.94 -9.44 -3.61
C GLY A 35 6.26 -10.60 -2.89
N TYR A 36 5.26 -10.31 -2.04
CA TYR A 36 4.41 -11.32 -1.39
C TYR A 36 3.25 -11.80 -2.26
N GLY A 37 3.12 -11.31 -3.50
CA GLY A 37 1.97 -11.57 -4.37
C GLY A 37 0.70 -10.85 -3.93
N TRP A 38 0.82 -9.83 -3.08
CA TRP A 38 -0.31 -8.99 -2.67
C TRP A 38 -0.54 -7.89 -3.70
N GLN A 39 -1.73 -7.31 -3.69
CA GLN A 39 -2.01 -6.12 -4.49
C GLN A 39 -1.87 -4.89 -3.60
N ALA A 40 -1.11 -3.90 -4.07
CA ALA A 40 -0.85 -2.67 -3.34
C ALA A 40 -0.85 -1.46 -4.30
N GLU A 41 -1.45 -0.35 -3.86
CA GLU A 41 -1.62 0.90 -4.60
C GLU A 41 -1.21 2.09 -3.70
N VAL A 42 -0.44 3.03 -4.26
CA VAL A 42 -0.08 4.29 -3.58
C VAL A 42 -0.90 5.42 -4.20
N LEU A 43 -1.69 6.07 -3.37
CA LEU A 43 -2.62 7.14 -3.75
C LEU A 43 -2.20 8.45 -3.06
N SER A 44 -2.42 9.58 -3.73
CA SER A 44 -2.37 10.88 -3.06
C SER A 44 -3.49 10.96 -2.01
N VAL A 45 -3.17 11.47 -0.81
CA VAL A 45 -4.19 11.86 0.18
C VAL A 45 -5.03 13.00 -0.37
#